data_AF-A0A7Y0IIQ1-F1
#
_entry.id   AF-A0A7Y0IIQ1-F1
#
_cell.length_a   1.000
_cell.length_b   1.000
_cell.length_c   1.000
_cell.angle_alpha   90.00
_cell.angle_beta   90.00
_cell.angle_gamma   90.00
#
_symmetry.space_group_name_H-M   'P 1'
#
loop_
_entity.id
_entity.type
_entity.pdbx_description
1 polymer ?
#
loop_
_entity_poly.entity_id
_entity_poly.type
_entity_poly.pdbx_seq_one_letter_code
_entity_poly.pdbx_strand_id
1 'polypeptide(L)'
;MKRILSIAILVLLTTFAFAQKKPTKLAPKKAAPVVAAPPVADTVKAPVKTAKKKLKVPPKDGFYARKDIDSTEMVPLADVREEDVFYAKRIWREIDLRDTVNSVLKSPKSRLIDVLIAAIKKDELTAYSPIDSALNEDDAFLNPMSADSASKSALGTAEVSNNKTGTVTTVVNDFNPELFLKFRIKEDWIFDTKRSVFEPRIVGIAPLKYNEVSKQWQPVFWVYYPEAREILTKKRLINTNNDASSLSFDDFFIRRLFSSYIVKESNPGDNKIRDIITDPRERLYESERIKKSVLDYEQGLWEY
;
A
#
# COMPACT_ATOMS: atom_id res chain seq x y z
N MET A 1 19.20 -14.49 -69.18
CA MET A 1 19.15 -15.96 -69.33
C MET A 1 18.80 -16.54 -67.97
N LYS A 2 17.51 -16.83 -67.72
CA LYS A 2 16.97 -18.18 -67.45
C LYS A 2 17.77 -18.88 -66.32
N ARG A 3 17.28 -18.98 -65.08
CA ARG A 3 16.06 -19.70 -64.66
C ARG A 3 15.35 -19.01 -63.47
N ILE A 4 14.15 -18.53 -63.78
CA ILE A 4 13.03 -18.10 -62.93
C ILE A 4 11.97 -19.21 -63.05
N LEU A 5 10.97 -19.25 -62.16
CA LEU A 5 9.92 -20.28 -61.94
C LEU A 5 10.46 -21.46 -61.12
N SER A 6 10.09 -21.62 -59.84
CA SER A 6 8.79 -22.24 -59.52
C SER A 6 8.53 -22.32 -58.00
N ILE A 7 8.57 -21.19 -57.27
CA ILE A 7 7.98 -21.08 -55.91
C ILE A 7 7.22 -19.74 -55.80
N ALA A 8 6.46 -19.42 -56.85
CA ALA A 8 5.53 -18.27 -56.93
C ALA A 8 4.06 -18.73 -56.91
N ILE A 9 3.78 -19.91 -56.36
CA ILE A 9 2.45 -20.49 -56.24
C ILE A 9 2.32 -21.13 -54.85
N LEU A 10 2.30 -20.31 -53.78
CA LEU A 10 1.67 -20.71 -52.49
C LEU A 10 1.56 -19.61 -51.40
N VAL A 11 1.87 -18.33 -51.65
CA VAL A 11 1.88 -17.32 -50.56
C VAL A 11 1.11 -16.03 -50.90
N LEU A 12 0.25 -16.02 -51.92
CA LEU A 12 -0.50 -14.82 -52.29
C LEU A 12 -1.94 -15.12 -52.69
N LEU A 13 -2.74 -15.66 -51.77
CA LEU A 13 -4.21 -15.73 -51.87
C LEU A 13 -4.86 -16.10 -50.53
N THR A 14 -4.78 -15.22 -49.54
CA THR A 14 -5.69 -15.21 -48.38
C THR A 14 -6.02 -13.76 -48.01
N THR A 15 -6.88 -13.13 -48.80
CA THR A 15 -7.54 -11.87 -48.44
C THR A 15 -8.83 -12.18 -47.68
N PHE A 16 -8.84 -11.90 -46.37
CA PHE A 16 -10.07 -11.86 -45.58
C PHE A 16 -10.84 -10.57 -45.92
N ALA A 17 -11.97 -10.72 -46.61
CA ALA A 17 -12.91 -9.63 -46.87
C ALA A 17 -13.90 -9.49 -45.72
N PHE A 18 -13.80 -8.40 -44.96
CA PHE A 18 -14.79 -7.97 -43.97
C PHE A 18 -15.91 -7.21 -44.68
N ALA A 19 -17.10 -7.82 -44.84
CA ALA A 19 -18.25 -7.19 -45.48
C ALA A 19 -19.22 -6.59 -44.44
N GLN A 20 -19.23 -5.27 -44.30
CA GLN A 20 -20.26 -4.51 -43.58
C GLN A 20 -21.57 -4.50 -44.39
N LYS A 21 -22.67 -5.02 -43.84
CA LYS A 21 -24.02 -4.86 -44.41
C LYS A 21 -24.71 -3.61 -43.83
N LYS A 22 -25.06 -2.66 -44.71
CA LYS A 22 -25.97 -1.53 -44.43
C LYS A 22 -27.43 -2.02 -44.30
N PRO A 23 -28.27 -1.38 -43.48
CA PRO A 23 -29.69 -1.74 -43.34
C PRO A 23 -30.54 -1.15 -44.48
N THR A 24 -31.34 -2.00 -45.11
CA THR A 24 -32.29 -1.64 -46.17
C THR A 24 -33.64 -1.24 -45.58
N LYS A 25 -34.16 -0.07 -45.95
CA LYS A 25 -35.51 0.40 -45.63
C LYS A 25 -36.55 -0.39 -46.46
N LEU A 26 -37.56 -0.96 -45.79
CA LEU A 26 -38.75 -1.54 -46.44
C LEU A 26 -39.90 -0.52 -46.41
N ALA A 27 -40.55 -0.36 -47.56
CA ALA A 27 -41.66 0.56 -47.81
C ALA A 27 -43.02 -0.02 -47.32
N PRO A 28 -44.09 0.81 -47.19
CA PRO A 28 -45.24 0.51 -46.35
C PRO A 28 -46.29 -0.36 -47.06
N LYS A 29 -46.92 -1.27 -46.31
CA LYS A 29 -48.01 -2.13 -46.80
C LYS A 29 -49.38 -1.48 -46.54
N LYS A 30 -50.20 -1.47 -47.60
CA LYS A 30 -51.55 -0.91 -47.74
C LYS A 30 -52.59 -1.66 -46.87
N ALA A 31 -53.59 -0.92 -46.39
CA ALA A 31 -54.66 -1.38 -45.49
C ALA A 31 -55.91 -1.94 -46.21
N ALA A 32 -56.60 -2.89 -45.54
CA ALA A 32 -58.07 -3.13 -45.49
C ALA A 32 -58.37 -4.45 -44.72
N PRO A 33 -59.59 -4.70 -44.18
CA PRO A 33 -60.49 -3.84 -43.41
C PRO A 33 -60.88 -4.46 -42.03
N VAL A 34 -61.59 -3.67 -41.22
CA VAL A 34 -61.99 -3.89 -39.82
C VAL A 34 -63.18 -4.85 -39.68
N VAL A 35 -63.10 -5.78 -38.72
CA VAL A 35 -64.27 -6.40 -38.05
C VAL A 35 -63.97 -6.45 -36.54
N ALA A 36 -64.89 -5.98 -35.72
CA ALA A 36 -64.73 -5.74 -34.28
C ALA A 36 -65.36 -6.84 -33.39
N ALA A 37 -64.72 -7.15 -32.26
CA ALA A 37 -65.28 -7.52 -30.94
C ALA A 37 -64.16 -7.98 -29.96
N PRO A 38 -64.38 -8.08 -28.63
CA PRO A 38 -64.68 -7.08 -27.59
C PRO A 38 -63.47 -6.91 -26.61
N PRO A 39 -63.51 -6.06 -25.55
CA PRO A 39 -62.29 -5.69 -24.82
C PRO A 39 -61.90 -6.77 -23.80
N VAL A 40 -60.69 -7.32 -23.93
CA VAL A 40 -60.08 -8.15 -22.89
C VAL A 40 -59.22 -7.23 -22.04
N ALA A 41 -59.58 -7.09 -20.76
CA ALA A 41 -58.87 -6.27 -19.80
C ALA A 41 -57.41 -6.74 -19.66
N ASP A 42 -56.46 -5.82 -19.90
CA ASP A 42 -55.06 -5.99 -19.53
C ASP A 42 -54.94 -6.06 -18.00
N THR A 43 -54.94 -7.28 -17.47
CA THR A 43 -54.46 -7.51 -16.10
C THR A 43 -52.94 -7.67 -16.16
N VAL A 44 -52.24 -6.54 -16.00
CA VAL A 44 -50.82 -6.53 -15.67
C VAL A 44 -50.65 -7.29 -14.36
N LYS A 45 -50.26 -8.57 -14.43
CA LYS A 45 -49.81 -9.31 -13.25
C LYS A 45 -48.61 -8.58 -12.66
N ALA A 46 -48.80 -8.03 -11.47
CA ALA A 46 -47.75 -7.45 -10.66
C ALA A 46 -46.57 -8.43 -10.52
N PRO A 47 -45.32 -7.95 -10.51
CA PRO A 47 -44.16 -8.81 -10.35
C PRO A 47 -44.27 -9.53 -9.01
N VAL A 48 -44.28 -10.86 -9.06
CA VAL A 48 -44.20 -11.71 -7.88
C VAL A 48 -42.91 -11.32 -7.15
N LYS A 49 -43.06 -10.62 -6.03
CA LYS A 49 -41.96 -10.36 -5.10
C LYS A 49 -41.50 -11.72 -4.60
N THR A 50 -40.47 -12.28 -5.23
CA THR A 50 -39.75 -13.44 -4.74
C THR A 50 -39.23 -13.06 -3.36
N ALA A 51 -39.85 -13.63 -2.32
CA ALA A 51 -39.46 -13.40 -0.95
C ALA A 51 -37.98 -13.80 -0.81
N LYS A 52 -37.09 -12.82 -0.65
CA LYS A 52 -35.69 -13.08 -0.29
C LYS A 52 -35.73 -13.83 1.03
N LYS A 53 -35.51 -15.15 0.97
CA LYS A 53 -35.41 -16.03 2.13
C LYS A 53 -34.26 -15.47 2.98
N LYS A 54 -34.59 -14.74 4.06
CA LYS A 54 -33.59 -14.22 5.00
C LYS A 54 -32.90 -15.44 5.61
N LEU A 55 -31.70 -15.74 5.15
CA LEU A 55 -30.86 -16.79 5.72
C LEU A 55 -30.58 -16.37 7.18
N LYS A 56 -31.11 -17.13 8.15
CA LYS A 56 -30.91 -16.88 9.59
C LYS A 56 -29.43 -16.95 9.99
N VAL A 57 -28.63 -17.68 9.21
CA VAL A 57 -27.18 -17.74 9.32
C VAL A 57 -26.61 -17.67 7.89
N PRO A 58 -25.69 -16.73 7.59
CA PRO A 58 -25.03 -16.72 6.29
C PRO A 58 -24.31 -18.06 6.08
N PRO A 59 -24.36 -18.67 4.88
CA PRO A 59 -23.62 -19.87 4.57
C PRO A 59 -22.14 -19.65 4.89
N LYS A 60 -21.56 -20.57 5.66
CA LYS A 60 -20.15 -20.52 6.01
C LYS A 60 -19.34 -20.85 4.75
N ASP A 61 -18.70 -19.84 4.19
CA ASP A 61 -17.88 -20.01 2.99
C ASP A 61 -16.53 -20.66 3.36
N GLY A 62 -16.38 -21.94 2.97
CA GLY A 62 -15.19 -22.74 3.22
C GLY A 62 -15.45 -24.01 4.04
N PHE A 63 -14.62 -25.04 3.79
CA PHE A 63 -14.66 -26.32 4.47
C PHE A 63 -14.31 -26.22 5.98
N TYR A 64 -13.59 -25.17 6.39
CA TYR A 64 -13.22 -24.89 7.77
C TYR A 64 -13.55 -23.45 8.18
N ALA A 65 -13.82 -23.20 9.48
CA ALA A 65 -13.90 -21.83 9.99
C ALA A 65 -12.51 -21.23 9.97
N ARG A 66 -12.28 -20.24 9.10
CA ARG A 66 -11.15 -19.35 9.26
C ARG A 66 -11.42 -18.45 10.47
N LYS A 67 -10.57 -18.54 11.48
CA LYS A 67 -10.43 -17.46 12.45
C LYS A 67 -9.52 -16.42 11.79
N ASP A 68 -9.90 -15.14 11.88
CA ASP A 68 -9.08 -14.09 11.27
C ASP A 68 -7.72 -13.97 11.99
N ILE A 69 -7.70 -14.02 13.32
CA ILE A 69 -6.48 -14.00 14.12
C ILE A 69 -6.67 -14.92 15.33
N ASP A 70 -5.65 -15.72 15.68
CA ASP A 70 -5.72 -16.66 16.81
C ASP A 70 -5.49 -15.96 18.17
N SER A 71 -4.77 -14.84 18.19
CA SER A 71 -4.49 -14.04 19.40
C SER A 71 -4.60 -12.55 19.08
N THR A 72 -5.64 -11.90 19.60
CA THR A 72 -5.84 -10.44 19.47
C THR A 72 -5.01 -9.65 20.48
N GLU A 73 -4.30 -10.35 21.38
CA GLU A 73 -3.49 -9.74 22.43
C GLU A 73 -2.12 -9.30 21.89
N MET A 74 -1.79 -8.04 22.13
CA MET A 74 -0.50 -7.47 21.75
C MET A 74 0.61 -8.10 22.60
N VAL A 75 1.64 -8.63 21.94
CA VAL A 75 2.83 -9.12 22.65
C VAL A 75 3.53 -7.93 23.32
N PRO A 76 3.65 -7.90 24.65
CA PRO A 76 4.34 -6.79 25.32
C PRO A 76 5.83 -6.82 24.96
N LEU A 77 6.37 -5.65 24.62
CA LEU A 77 7.83 -5.48 24.53
C LEU A 77 8.40 -5.33 25.93
N ALA A 78 9.65 -5.73 26.10
CA ALA A 78 10.33 -5.52 27.37
C ALA A 78 10.47 -4.02 27.66
N ASP A 79 10.23 -3.62 28.90
CA ASP A 79 10.58 -2.27 29.34
C ASP A 79 12.11 -2.14 29.40
N VAL A 80 12.65 -1.09 28.79
CA VAL A 80 14.08 -0.78 28.83
C VAL A 80 14.25 0.60 29.40
N ARG A 81 14.99 0.66 30.49
CA ARG A 81 15.29 1.90 31.18
C ARG A 81 16.54 2.52 30.60
N GLU A 82 16.63 3.84 30.67
CA GLU A 82 17.77 4.58 30.11
C GLU A 82 19.10 4.15 30.74
N GLU A 83 19.11 3.84 32.04
CA GLU A 83 20.31 3.37 32.74
C GLU A 83 20.82 1.99 32.28
N ASP A 84 19.94 1.16 31.71
CA ASP A 84 20.27 -0.19 31.27
C ASP A 84 20.79 -0.21 29.82
N VAL A 85 20.64 0.90 29.08
CA VAL A 85 21.09 1.05 27.69
C VAL A 85 22.57 1.38 27.64
N PHE A 86 23.40 0.41 27.25
CA PHE A 86 24.84 0.64 27.07
C PHE A 86 25.18 1.18 25.69
N TYR A 87 24.45 0.74 24.66
CA TYR A 87 24.65 1.18 23.29
C TYR A 87 23.31 1.41 22.60
N ALA A 88 23.21 2.53 21.89
CA ALA A 88 22.06 2.86 21.07
C ALA A 88 22.53 3.43 19.72
N LYS A 89 21.94 2.91 18.64
CA LYS A 89 22.15 3.43 17.29
C LYS A 89 20.82 3.54 16.56
N ARG A 90 20.46 4.76 16.16
CA ARG A 90 19.24 5.01 15.40
C ARG A 90 19.47 4.86 13.91
N ILE A 91 18.58 4.15 13.24
CA ILE A 91 18.66 3.80 11.83
C ILE A 91 17.30 4.03 11.16
N TRP A 92 17.32 4.59 9.96
CA TRP A 92 16.14 4.70 9.10
C TRP A 92 16.28 3.75 7.93
N ARG A 93 15.26 2.92 7.76
CA ARG A 93 15.21 1.89 6.73
C ARG A 93 14.04 2.17 5.81
N GLU A 94 14.19 1.84 4.53
CA GLU A 94 13.10 1.85 3.58
C GLU A 94 12.76 0.41 3.18
N ILE A 95 11.47 0.09 3.28
CA ILE A 95 10.86 -1.15 2.81
C ILE A 95 10.21 -0.85 1.46
N ASP A 96 10.67 -1.51 0.41
CA ASP A 96 10.06 -1.42 -0.92
C ASP A 96 9.05 -2.54 -1.11
N LEU A 97 7.79 -2.20 -1.42
CA LEU A 97 6.70 -3.15 -1.66
C LEU A 97 6.78 -3.82 -3.03
N ARG A 98 7.73 -3.41 -3.88
CA ARG A 98 8.04 -4.08 -5.15
C ARG A 98 8.75 -5.41 -4.90
N ASP A 99 9.44 -5.55 -3.77
CA ASP A 99 10.08 -6.80 -3.37
C ASP A 99 9.04 -7.90 -3.12
N THR A 100 9.41 -9.14 -3.42
CA THR A 100 8.54 -10.31 -3.25
C THR A 100 8.15 -10.52 -1.79
N VAL A 101 9.10 -10.40 -0.87
CA VAL A 101 8.88 -10.53 0.58
C VAL A 101 7.91 -9.46 1.10
N ASN A 102 8.07 -8.22 0.67
CA ASN A 102 7.30 -7.08 1.16
C ASN A 102 5.95 -6.91 0.45
N SER A 103 5.74 -7.62 -0.67
CA SER A 103 4.51 -7.53 -1.46
C SER A 103 3.24 -7.86 -0.67
N VAL A 104 3.37 -8.57 0.45
CA VAL A 104 2.28 -8.86 1.39
C VAL A 104 1.63 -7.59 1.97
N LEU A 105 2.39 -6.50 2.13
CA LEU A 105 1.88 -5.23 2.68
C LEU A 105 1.02 -4.43 1.69
N LYS A 106 1.06 -4.76 0.39
CA LYS A 106 0.24 -4.15 -0.67
C LYS A 106 -0.92 -5.03 -1.14
N SER A 107 -1.19 -6.14 -0.46
CA SER A 107 -2.23 -7.09 -0.84
C SER A 107 -3.60 -6.39 -0.95
N PRO A 108 -4.36 -6.53 -2.06
CA PRO A 108 -5.61 -5.79 -2.26
C PRO A 108 -6.68 -5.99 -1.20
N LYS A 109 -6.63 -7.13 -0.49
CA LYS A 109 -7.57 -7.46 0.59
C LYS A 109 -7.17 -6.88 1.94
N SER A 110 -5.89 -6.53 2.13
CA SER A 110 -5.35 -6.02 3.38
C SER A 110 -4.07 -5.23 3.08
N ARG A 111 -4.21 -3.95 2.70
CA ARG A 111 -3.08 -3.05 2.48
C ARG A 111 -2.72 -2.34 3.79
N LEU A 112 -1.44 -2.21 4.09
CA LEU A 112 -0.98 -1.51 5.29
C LEU A 112 -1.47 -0.04 5.33
N ILE A 113 -1.40 0.65 4.20
CA ILE A 113 -1.83 2.06 4.12
C ILE A 113 -3.33 2.24 4.41
N ASP A 114 -4.16 1.31 3.96
CA ASP A 114 -5.61 1.32 4.21
C ASP A 114 -5.89 1.15 5.70
N VAL A 115 -5.13 0.27 6.37
CA VAL A 115 -5.24 0.06 7.82
C VAL A 115 -4.86 1.33 8.59
N LEU A 116 -3.74 1.97 8.25
CA LEU A 116 -3.28 3.18 8.93
C LEU A 116 -4.26 4.33 8.75
N ILE A 117 -4.70 4.61 7.53
CA ILE A 117 -5.64 5.71 7.26
C ILE A 117 -7.02 5.42 7.86
N ALA A 118 -7.48 4.17 7.87
CA ALA A 118 -8.73 3.81 8.53
C ALA A 118 -8.67 4.03 10.05
N ALA A 119 -7.52 3.75 10.69
CA ALA A 119 -7.33 4.00 12.11
C ALA A 119 -7.23 5.50 12.44
N ILE A 120 -6.49 6.26 11.62
CA ILE A 120 -6.39 7.72 11.74
C ILE A 120 -7.77 8.37 11.59
N LYS A 121 -8.58 7.93 10.61
CA LYS A 121 -9.95 8.44 10.40
C LYS A 121 -10.92 8.12 11.55
N LYS A 122 -10.59 7.13 12.38
CA LYS A 122 -11.36 6.77 13.58
C LYS A 122 -10.84 7.43 14.85
N ASP A 123 -9.79 8.25 14.73
CA ASP A 123 -9.06 8.84 15.86
C ASP A 123 -8.50 7.77 16.83
N GLU A 124 -8.29 6.53 16.35
CA GLU A 124 -7.60 5.46 17.10
C GLU A 124 -6.08 5.60 17.03
N LEU A 125 -5.57 6.39 16.08
CA LEU A 125 -4.15 6.54 15.79
C LEU A 125 -3.81 7.99 15.47
N THR A 126 -2.83 8.54 16.17
CA THR A 126 -2.28 9.85 15.86
C THR A 126 -1.28 9.81 14.70
N ALA A 127 -1.44 10.74 13.77
CA ALA A 127 -0.49 10.96 12.69
C ALA A 127 0.31 12.25 12.97
N TYR A 128 1.55 12.28 12.53
CA TYR A 128 2.48 13.39 12.73
C TYR A 128 2.98 13.93 11.40
N SER A 129 3.19 15.25 11.33
CA SER A 129 3.71 15.91 10.14
C SER A 129 5.15 15.45 9.85
N PRO A 130 5.49 15.14 8.59
CA PRO A 130 6.86 14.86 8.19
C PRO A 130 7.71 16.12 8.01
N ILE A 131 7.10 17.30 8.12
CA ILE A 131 7.72 18.60 7.89
C ILE A 131 7.36 19.50 9.08
N ASP A 132 8.37 20.18 9.63
CA ASP A 132 8.18 21.17 10.68
C ASP A 132 7.74 22.54 10.12
N SER A 133 7.32 23.44 11.01
CA SER A 133 6.97 24.83 10.73
C SER A 133 8.06 25.58 9.93
N ALA A 134 9.33 25.21 10.09
CA ALA A 134 10.47 25.76 9.36
C ALA A 134 10.72 25.08 7.98
N LEU A 135 9.82 24.22 7.51
CA LEU A 135 9.93 23.43 6.27
C LEU A 135 11.09 22.43 6.23
N ASN A 136 11.69 22.13 7.39
CA ASN A 136 12.65 21.05 7.54
C ASN A 136 11.94 19.71 7.71
N GLU A 137 12.58 18.61 7.30
CA GLU A 137 12.04 17.28 7.58
C GLU A 137 12.06 17.01 9.08
N ASP A 138 10.89 16.66 9.62
CA ASP A 138 10.70 16.29 11.02
C ASP A 138 10.31 14.82 11.13
N ASP A 139 10.98 14.13 12.05
CA ASP A 139 10.68 12.76 12.43
C ASP A 139 10.63 12.57 13.96
N ALA A 140 10.59 13.66 14.72
CA ALA A 140 10.58 13.69 16.18
C ALA A 140 9.17 13.63 16.78
N PHE A 141 8.13 13.46 15.97
CA PHE A 141 6.73 13.34 16.40
C PHE A 141 6.23 14.56 17.21
N LEU A 142 6.72 15.77 16.89
CA LEU A 142 6.37 16.98 17.62
C LEU A 142 5.04 17.58 17.17
N ASN A 143 4.74 17.47 15.87
CA ASN A 143 3.63 18.15 15.22
C ASN A 143 2.51 17.16 14.87
N PRO A 144 1.53 16.90 15.76
CA PRO A 144 0.40 16.04 15.45
C PRO A 144 -0.51 16.69 14.38
N MET A 145 -1.00 15.89 13.44
CA MET A 145 -1.95 16.31 12.41
C MET A 145 -3.35 15.74 12.68
N SER A 146 -4.38 16.51 12.31
CA SER A 146 -5.75 16.02 12.35
C SER A 146 -5.99 14.95 11.29
N ALA A 147 -6.99 14.08 11.51
CA ALA A 147 -7.33 13.01 10.59
C ALA A 147 -7.66 13.51 9.16
N ASP A 148 -8.32 14.66 9.05
CA ASP A 148 -8.63 15.29 7.76
C ASP A 148 -7.35 15.75 7.05
N SER A 149 -6.43 16.42 7.76
CA SER A 149 -5.14 16.84 7.21
C SER A 149 -4.26 15.65 6.79
N ALA A 150 -4.22 14.59 7.60
CA ALA A 150 -3.50 13.36 7.25
C ALA A 150 -4.04 12.72 5.98
N SER A 151 -5.37 12.68 5.85
CA SER A 151 -6.01 12.17 4.64
C SER A 151 -5.68 13.03 3.43
N LYS A 152 -5.75 14.37 3.54
CA LYS A 152 -5.37 15.30 2.47
C LYS A 152 -3.92 15.12 2.00
N SER A 153 -2.99 14.96 2.94
CA SER A 153 -1.59 14.67 2.61
C SER A 153 -1.45 13.36 1.83
N ALA A 154 -2.23 12.32 2.19
CA ALA A 154 -2.22 11.05 1.47
C ALA A 154 -2.83 11.14 0.06
N LEU A 155 -3.93 11.88 -0.09
CA LEU A 155 -4.61 12.14 -1.38
C LEU A 155 -3.67 12.87 -2.35
N GLY A 156 -2.92 13.85 -1.84
CA GLY A 156 -2.13 14.77 -2.65
C GLY A 156 -3.01 15.77 -3.39
N THR A 157 -2.54 17.00 -3.48
CA THR A 157 -3.23 18.09 -4.17
C THR A 157 -2.76 18.18 -5.61
N ALA A 158 -3.68 18.23 -6.57
CA ALA A 158 -3.37 18.64 -7.94
C ALA A 158 -3.92 20.06 -8.13
N GLU A 159 -3.05 21.01 -8.46
CA GLU A 159 -3.48 22.33 -8.89
C GLU A 159 -3.94 22.25 -10.34
N VAL A 160 -5.26 22.31 -10.55
CA VAL A 160 -5.82 22.39 -11.91
C VAL A 160 -5.99 23.88 -12.21
N SER A 161 -5.07 24.42 -13.01
CA SER A 161 -5.20 25.78 -13.54
C SER A 161 -6.22 25.79 -14.69
N ASN A 162 -7.32 26.51 -14.50
CA ASN A 162 -8.34 26.68 -15.53
C ASN A 162 -8.02 27.94 -16.36
N ASN A 163 -7.50 27.76 -17.58
CA ASN A 163 -7.03 28.81 -18.50
C ASN A 163 -8.12 29.81 -19.00
N LYS A 164 -9.35 29.74 -18.50
CA LYS A 164 -10.45 30.64 -18.91
C LYS A 164 -10.90 31.64 -17.85
N THR A 165 -10.52 31.49 -16.59
CA THR A 165 -10.98 32.35 -15.47
C THR A 165 -9.88 32.79 -14.51
N GLY A 166 -8.62 32.32 -14.68
CA GLY A 166 -7.50 32.74 -13.83
C GLY A 166 -7.58 32.28 -12.37
N THR A 167 -8.56 31.46 -12.01
CA THR A 167 -8.69 30.87 -10.67
C THR A 167 -7.97 29.52 -10.64
N VAL A 168 -6.96 29.40 -9.77
CA VAL A 168 -6.34 28.10 -9.44
C VAL A 168 -7.25 27.40 -8.45
N THR A 169 -7.95 26.35 -8.91
CA THR A 169 -8.71 25.48 -8.00
C THR A 169 -7.84 24.28 -7.63
N THR A 170 -7.55 24.13 -6.35
CA THR A 170 -6.91 22.93 -5.82
C THR A 170 -7.92 21.79 -5.84
N VAL A 171 -7.72 20.82 -6.72
CA VAL A 171 -8.54 19.61 -6.77
C VAL A 171 -7.88 18.57 -5.87
N VAL A 172 -8.63 18.07 -4.90
CA VAL A 172 -8.21 16.93 -4.08
C VAL A 172 -8.36 15.69 -4.94
N ASN A 173 -7.25 14.98 -5.17
CA ASN A 173 -7.29 13.72 -5.91
C ASN A 173 -8.00 12.63 -5.09
N ASP A 174 -8.56 11.63 -5.76
CA ASP A 174 -9.10 10.46 -5.09
C ASP A 174 -8.01 9.65 -4.38
N PHE A 175 -8.36 9.00 -3.28
CA PHE A 175 -7.42 8.16 -2.54
C PHE A 175 -7.06 6.93 -3.37
N ASN A 176 -5.81 6.88 -3.82
CA ASN A 176 -5.26 5.71 -4.47
C ASN A 176 -4.18 5.03 -3.59
N PRO A 177 -4.52 3.92 -2.92
CA PRO A 177 -3.59 3.14 -2.10
C PRO A 177 -2.39 2.59 -2.88
N GLU A 178 -2.51 2.41 -4.20
CA GLU A 178 -1.49 1.75 -5.02
C GLU A 178 -0.27 2.64 -5.30
N LEU A 179 -0.40 3.96 -5.08
CA LEU A 179 0.70 4.91 -5.21
C LEU A 179 1.73 4.78 -4.07
N PHE A 180 1.34 4.12 -2.97
CA PHE A 180 2.20 3.88 -1.82
C PHE A 180 2.98 2.59 -2.02
N LEU A 181 4.18 2.72 -2.57
CA LEU A 181 5.06 1.57 -2.87
C LEU A 181 6.22 1.42 -1.91
N LYS A 182 6.46 2.39 -1.01
CA LYS A 182 7.53 2.31 -0.03
C LYS A 182 7.07 2.76 1.35
N PHE A 183 7.66 2.18 2.38
CA PHE A 183 7.50 2.62 3.76
C PHE A 183 8.87 2.93 4.34
N ARG A 184 8.99 4.00 5.11
CA ARG A 184 10.17 4.29 5.91
C ARG A 184 9.91 3.91 7.35
N ILE A 185 10.87 3.22 7.96
CA ILE A 185 10.85 2.83 9.36
C ILE A 185 12.00 3.54 10.07
N LYS A 186 11.70 4.11 11.22
CA LYS A 186 12.67 4.65 12.18
C LYS A 186 12.86 3.62 13.29
N GLU A 187 14.08 3.10 13.45
CA GLU A 187 14.41 2.04 14.41
C GLU A 187 15.57 2.45 15.31
N ASP A 188 15.51 2.07 16.57
CA ASP A 188 16.59 2.18 17.54
C ASP A 188 17.16 0.79 17.82
N TRP A 189 18.43 0.60 17.48
CA TRP A 189 19.17 -0.61 17.82
C TRP A 189 19.79 -0.42 19.19
N ILE A 190 19.31 -1.19 20.17
CA ILE A 190 19.62 -0.99 21.58
C ILE A 190 20.26 -2.26 22.14
N PHE A 191 21.37 -2.10 22.85
CA PHE A 191 21.93 -3.14 23.69
C PHE A 191 21.52 -2.91 25.14
N ASP A 192 20.64 -3.77 25.64
CA ASP A 192 20.22 -3.80 27.04
C ASP A 192 21.20 -4.67 27.83
N THR A 193 21.91 -4.04 28.78
CA THR A 193 22.90 -4.72 29.63
C THR A 193 22.27 -5.74 30.57
N LYS A 194 21.10 -5.43 31.11
CA LYS A 194 20.40 -6.28 32.09
C LYS A 194 19.89 -7.56 31.45
N ARG A 195 19.37 -7.47 30.23
CA ARG A 195 18.94 -8.64 29.45
C ARG A 195 20.08 -9.28 28.67
N SER A 196 21.18 -8.54 28.48
CA SER A 196 22.26 -8.89 27.55
C SER A 196 21.70 -9.21 26.17
N VAL A 197 20.79 -8.37 25.65
CA VAL A 197 20.16 -8.58 24.34
C VAL A 197 20.36 -7.34 23.49
N PHE A 198 20.84 -7.53 22.26
CA PHE A 198 20.84 -6.51 21.22
C PHE A 198 19.58 -6.68 20.38
N GLU A 199 18.63 -5.76 20.50
CA GLU A 199 17.35 -5.83 19.77
C GLU A 199 17.02 -4.50 19.08
N PRO A 200 16.45 -4.55 17.85
CA PRO A 200 15.92 -3.36 17.20
C PRO A 200 14.51 -3.05 17.73
N ARG A 201 14.30 -1.79 18.12
CA ARG A 201 13.00 -1.25 18.51
C ARG A 201 12.49 -0.28 17.45
N ILE A 202 11.33 -0.59 16.87
CA ILE A 202 10.70 0.30 15.91
C ILE A 202 10.07 1.47 16.67
N VAL A 203 10.47 2.69 16.31
CA VAL A 203 9.96 3.93 16.90
C VAL A 203 8.77 4.45 16.09
N GLY A 204 8.87 4.40 14.76
CA GLY A 204 7.79 4.87 13.90
C GLY A 204 7.84 4.36 12.48
N ILE A 205 6.69 4.46 11.81
CA ILE A 205 6.48 4.06 10.43
C ILE A 205 5.91 5.24 9.66
N ALA A 206 6.41 5.47 8.45
CA ALA A 206 5.92 6.48 7.54
C ALA A 206 5.65 5.90 6.14
N PRO A 207 4.42 6.00 5.60
CA PRO A 207 4.18 5.73 4.20
C PRO A 207 4.86 6.77 3.31
N LEU A 208 5.54 6.30 2.26
CA LEU A 208 6.19 7.16 1.27
C LEU A 208 5.34 7.25 0.00
N LYS A 209 5.21 8.47 -0.53
CA LYS A 209 4.60 8.75 -1.83
C LYS A 209 5.66 9.27 -2.79
N TYR A 210 5.57 8.85 -4.05
CA TYR A 210 6.46 9.39 -5.08
C TYR A 210 5.98 10.77 -5.50
N ASN A 211 6.86 11.76 -5.39
CA ASN A 211 6.61 13.10 -5.88
C ASN A 211 7.18 13.21 -7.31
N GLU A 212 6.30 13.48 -8.28
CA GLU A 212 6.68 13.57 -9.70
C GLU A 212 7.56 14.78 -10.00
N VAL A 213 7.44 15.86 -9.23
CA VAL A 213 8.21 17.10 -9.42
C VAL A 213 9.65 16.91 -8.93
N SER A 214 9.82 16.46 -7.69
CA SER A 214 11.16 16.26 -7.10
C SER A 214 11.80 14.93 -7.49
N LYS A 215 11.05 14.04 -8.15
CA LYS A 215 11.45 12.65 -8.50
C LYS A 215 11.94 11.87 -7.28
N GLN A 216 11.37 12.14 -6.12
CA GLN A 216 11.80 11.61 -4.83
C GLN A 216 10.64 11.01 -4.06
N TRP A 217 10.97 10.00 -3.27
CA TRP A 217 10.03 9.41 -2.32
C TRP A 217 10.02 10.26 -1.05
N GLN A 218 8.85 10.80 -0.71
CA GLN A 218 8.66 11.66 0.45
C GLN A 218 7.69 11.02 1.43
N PRO A 219 7.95 11.09 2.75
CA PRO A 219 7.00 10.65 3.76
C PRO A 219 5.76 11.53 3.75
N VAL A 220 4.60 10.90 3.90
CA VAL A 220 3.31 11.60 3.93
C VAL A 220 2.94 12.01 5.36
N PHE A 221 3.13 11.10 6.31
CA PHE A 221 2.99 11.33 7.74
C PHE A 221 3.79 10.29 8.50
N TRP A 222 4.13 10.59 9.74
CA TRP A 222 4.72 9.64 10.68
C TRP A 222 3.66 9.09 11.61
N VAL A 223 3.79 7.81 11.96
CA VAL A 223 2.98 7.13 12.96
C VAL A 223 3.90 6.61 14.04
N TYR A 224 3.56 6.86 15.30
CA TYR A 224 4.29 6.28 16.43
C TYR A 224 3.99 4.78 16.53
N TYR A 225 5.02 3.95 16.41
CA TYR A 225 4.84 2.52 16.26
C TYR A 225 4.21 1.87 17.49
N PRO A 226 4.63 2.16 18.75
CA PRO A 226 4.01 1.57 19.94
C PRO A 226 2.49 1.78 20.03
N GLU A 227 1.98 2.94 19.59
CA GLU A 227 0.53 3.21 19.49
C GLU A 227 -0.12 2.38 18.37
N ALA A 228 0.53 2.29 17.22
CA ALA A 228 0.04 1.51 16.08
C ALA A 228 -0.07 0.00 16.37
N ARG A 229 0.73 -0.55 17.31
CA ARG A 229 0.77 -1.99 17.59
C ARG A 229 -0.58 -2.57 17.97
N GLU A 230 -1.39 -1.83 18.73
CA GLU A 230 -2.72 -2.31 19.14
C GLU A 230 -3.63 -2.54 17.92
N ILE A 231 -3.55 -1.65 16.92
CA ILE A 231 -4.31 -1.74 15.68
C ILE A 231 -3.73 -2.83 14.77
N LEU A 232 -2.40 -2.87 14.63
CA LEU A 232 -1.70 -3.80 13.75
C LEU A 232 -1.83 -5.26 14.21
N THR A 233 -1.92 -5.51 15.52
CA THR A 233 -2.17 -6.85 16.09
C THR A 233 -3.57 -7.35 15.71
N LYS A 234 -4.58 -6.46 15.70
CA LYS A 234 -5.97 -6.77 15.34
C LYS A 234 -6.20 -6.97 13.84
N LYS A 235 -5.19 -6.74 13.00
CA LYS A 235 -5.32 -6.81 11.53
C LYS A 235 -4.45 -7.92 10.97
N ARG A 236 -5.10 -8.81 10.21
CA ARG A 236 -4.46 -9.94 9.55
C ARG A 236 -3.68 -9.49 8.32
N LEU A 237 -2.46 -10.01 8.21
CA LEU A 237 -1.65 -9.93 7.00
C LEU A 237 -2.09 -11.04 6.03
N ILE A 238 -2.41 -10.66 4.79
CA ILE A 238 -2.82 -11.62 3.76
C ILE A 238 -1.62 -11.93 2.88
N ASN A 239 -1.09 -13.14 3.02
CA ASN A 239 -0.04 -13.65 2.16
C ASN A 239 -0.63 -14.22 0.87
N THR A 240 -0.15 -13.75 -0.27
CA THR A 240 -0.56 -14.24 -1.60
C THR A 240 -0.30 -15.73 -1.80
N ASN A 241 0.73 -16.28 -1.15
CA ASN A 241 1.13 -17.67 -1.32
C ASN A 241 0.44 -18.63 -0.34
N ASN A 242 -0.08 -18.12 0.78
CA ASN A 242 -0.69 -18.94 1.83
C ASN A 242 -1.86 -18.23 2.52
N ASP A 243 -3.07 -18.58 2.11
CA ASP A 243 -4.32 -18.05 2.67
C ASP A 243 -4.62 -18.54 4.09
N ALA A 244 -3.97 -19.63 4.53
CA ALA A 244 -4.14 -20.21 5.87
C ALA A 244 -3.25 -19.54 6.93
N SER A 245 -2.38 -18.61 6.54
CA SER A 245 -1.58 -17.84 7.50
C SER A 245 -2.47 -16.95 8.37
N SER A 246 -2.29 -17.02 9.69
CA SER A 246 -2.92 -16.16 10.70
C SER A 246 -2.00 -15.03 11.20
N LEU A 247 -0.93 -14.72 10.47
CA LEU A 247 0.04 -13.68 10.83
C LEU A 247 -0.61 -12.29 10.87
N SER A 248 -0.37 -11.52 11.93
CA SER A 248 -0.79 -10.11 12.04
C SER A 248 0.22 -9.15 11.39
N PHE A 249 -0.16 -7.87 11.20
CA PHE A 249 0.82 -6.87 10.77
C PHE A 249 1.87 -6.59 11.84
N ASP A 250 1.52 -6.62 13.13
CA ASP A 250 2.50 -6.43 14.21
C ASP A 250 3.55 -7.55 14.23
N ASP A 251 3.11 -8.81 14.12
CA ASP A 251 4.02 -9.95 14.02
C ASP A 251 5.02 -9.82 12.87
N PHE A 252 4.58 -9.30 11.72
CA PHE A 252 5.43 -9.11 10.55
C PHE A 252 6.59 -8.16 10.83
N PHE A 253 6.33 -7.07 11.57
CA PHE A 253 7.34 -6.08 11.93
C PHE A 253 8.22 -6.52 13.10
N ILE A 254 7.62 -7.06 14.18
CA ILE A 254 8.34 -7.54 15.36
C ILE A 254 9.29 -8.68 15.00
N ARG A 255 8.87 -9.62 14.16
CA ARG A 255 9.71 -10.73 13.68
C ARG A 255 10.63 -10.33 12.53
N ARG A 256 10.62 -9.07 12.10
CA ARG A 256 11.40 -8.52 10.98
C ARG A 256 11.27 -9.33 9.69
N LEU A 257 10.05 -9.74 9.32
CA LEU A 257 9.78 -10.53 8.11
C LEU A 257 9.80 -9.68 6.82
N PHE A 258 10.63 -8.63 6.78
CA PHE A 258 10.71 -7.68 5.67
C PHE A 258 12.12 -7.52 5.12
N SER A 259 12.20 -7.25 3.81
CA SER A 259 13.41 -6.78 3.14
C SER A 259 13.48 -5.25 3.26
N SER A 260 14.66 -4.72 3.58
CA SER A 260 14.86 -3.26 3.65
C SER A 260 16.31 -2.87 3.40
N TYR A 261 16.50 -1.63 2.93
CA TYR A 261 17.80 -0.98 2.84
C TYR A 261 17.85 0.24 3.76
N ILE A 262 19.04 0.58 4.23
CA ILE A 262 19.28 1.69 5.14
C ILE A 262 19.41 2.97 4.31
N VAL A 263 18.77 4.06 4.76
CA VAL A 263 18.78 5.37 4.08
C VAL A 263 19.44 6.46 4.91
N LYS A 264 19.38 6.32 6.23
CA LYS A 264 20.01 7.23 7.18
C LYS A 264 20.48 6.41 8.38
N GLU A 265 21.64 6.75 8.88
CA GLU A 265 22.09 6.33 10.21
C GLU A 265 22.26 7.58 11.08
N SER A 266 22.17 7.41 12.39
CA SER A 266 22.48 8.49 13.32
C SER A 266 23.94 8.91 13.16
N ASN A 267 24.12 10.19 12.82
CA ASN A 267 25.39 10.84 12.63
C ASN A 267 25.35 12.28 13.18
N PRO A 268 26.50 12.91 13.50
CA PRO A 268 26.53 14.25 14.06
C PRO A 268 25.97 15.34 13.15
N GLY A 269 26.03 15.14 11.82
CA GLY A 269 25.58 16.11 10.83
C GLY A 269 24.15 15.91 10.33
N ASP A 270 23.40 14.94 10.88
CA ASP A 270 22.05 14.53 10.45
C ASP A 270 21.89 14.21 8.94
N ASN A 271 22.99 13.96 8.25
CA ASN A 271 23.01 13.75 6.80
C ASN A 271 22.46 12.36 6.43
N LYS A 272 21.68 12.29 5.35
CA LYS A 272 21.26 11.00 4.78
C LYS A 272 22.38 10.44 3.91
N ILE A 273 22.34 9.13 3.67
CA ILE A 273 23.28 8.47 2.76
C ILE A 273 23.21 9.09 1.36
N ARG A 274 22.03 9.53 0.94
CA ARG A 274 21.82 10.21 -0.34
C ARG A 274 22.51 11.58 -0.43
N ASP A 275 22.62 12.30 0.67
CA ASP A 275 23.21 13.64 0.65
C ASP A 275 24.74 13.57 0.68
N ILE A 276 25.30 12.43 1.12
CA ILE A 276 26.74 12.15 1.12
C ILE A 276 27.19 11.53 -0.21
N ILE A 277 26.39 10.61 -0.77
CA ILE A 277 26.75 9.82 -1.96
C ILE A 277 25.75 10.09 -3.07
N THR A 278 26.24 10.65 -4.19
CA THR A 278 25.41 10.98 -5.35
C THR A 278 25.00 9.73 -6.14
N ASP A 279 25.92 8.78 -6.33
CA ASP A 279 25.67 7.61 -7.18
C ASP A 279 24.69 6.60 -6.53
N PRO A 280 23.62 6.17 -7.23
CA PRO A 280 22.66 5.21 -6.68
C PRO A 280 23.25 3.84 -6.30
N ARG A 281 24.26 3.35 -7.01
CA ARG A 281 24.85 2.03 -6.73
C ARG A 281 25.73 2.09 -5.50
N GLU A 282 26.54 3.14 -5.37
CA GLU A 282 27.34 3.37 -4.17
C GLU A 282 26.48 3.54 -2.91
N ARG A 283 25.31 4.18 -3.01
CA ARG A 283 24.35 4.27 -1.89
C ARG A 283 23.91 2.89 -1.37
N LEU A 284 23.73 1.92 -2.28
CA LEU A 284 23.37 0.56 -1.90
C LEU A 284 24.53 -0.16 -1.20
N TYR A 285 25.76 0.02 -1.68
CA TYR A 285 26.94 -0.52 -1.01
C TYR A 285 27.13 0.08 0.38
N GLU A 286 26.89 1.39 0.53
CA GLU A 286 26.96 2.05 1.83
C GLU A 286 25.87 1.57 2.80
N SER A 287 24.64 1.36 2.30
CA SER A 287 23.58 0.72 3.07
C SER A 287 23.99 -0.67 3.58
N GLU A 288 24.57 -1.52 2.72
CA GLU A 288 25.05 -2.84 3.13
C GLU A 288 26.26 -2.76 4.07
N ARG A 289 27.14 -1.77 3.92
CA ARG A 289 28.25 -1.51 4.85
C ARG A 289 27.75 -1.17 6.25
N ILE A 290 26.78 -0.27 6.37
CA ILE A 290 26.19 0.11 7.66
C ILE A 290 25.47 -1.10 8.28
N LYS A 291 24.69 -1.83 7.49
CA LYS A 291 24.02 -3.05 7.94
C LYS A 291 25.02 -4.09 8.45
N LYS A 292 26.13 -4.30 7.73
CA LYS A 292 27.20 -5.18 8.17
C LYS A 292 27.84 -4.67 9.45
N SER A 293 28.13 -3.38 9.58
CA SER A 293 28.70 -2.79 10.79
C SER A 293 27.84 -3.01 12.04
N VAL A 294 26.51 -2.96 11.91
CA VAL A 294 25.58 -3.23 13.03
C VAL A 294 25.60 -4.71 13.42
N LEU A 295 25.69 -5.60 12.43
CA LEU A 295 25.76 -7.04 12.64
C LEU A 295 27.12 -7.47 13.21
N ASP A 296 28.21 -6.88 12.73
CA ASP A 296 29.56 -7.12 13.25
C ASP A 296 29.66 -6.65 14.72
N TYR A 297 29.00 -5.52 15.05
CA TYR A 297 28.88 -5.07 16.45
C TYR A 297 28.11 -6.08 17.29
N GLU A 298 26.97 -6.58 16.79
CA GLU A 298 26.21 -7.63 17.47
C GLU A 298 27.07 -8.88 17.71
N GLN A 299 27.76 -9.38 16.69
CA GLN A 299 28.63 -10.55 16.81
C GLN A 299 29.77 -10.33 17.81
N GLY A 300 30.41 -9.16 17.79
CA GLY A 300 31.50 -8.81 18.69
C GLY A 300 31.09 -8.72 20.17
N LEU A 301 29.81 -8.58 20.50
CA LEU A 301 29.31 -8.68 21.88
C LEU A 301 29.37 -10.12 22.43
N TRP A 302 29.52 -11.11 21.55
CA TRP A 302 29.44 -12.54 21.86
C TRP A 302 30.72 -13.32 21.55
N GLU A 303 31.71 -12.70 20.91
CA GLU A 303 33.02 -13.34 20.68
C GLU A 303 33.77 -13.48 22.01
N TYR A 304 34.19 -14.71 22.30
CA TYR A 304 34.93 -15.14 23.50
C TYR A 304 36.41 -15.35 23.19
#